data_AF-A0A314ZWL7-F1
#
_entry.id   AF-A0A314ZWL7-F1
#
_cell.length_a   1.000
_cell.length_b   1.000
_cell.length_c   1.000
_cell.angle_alpha   90.00
_cell.angle_beta   90.00
_cell.angle_gamma   90.00
#
_symmetry.space_group_name_H-M   'P 1'
#
loop_
_entity.id
_entity.type
_entity.pdbx_description
1 polymer ?
#
loop_
_entity_poly.entity_id
_entity_poly.type
_entity_poly.pdbx_seq_one_letter_code
_entity_poly.pdbx_strand_id
1 'polypeptide(L)'
;MSISTVLVSVSSGGSLLVSSECSTSNNLEWNVKDLHSLGLDLLGTLSQEPESRRQVEASLSEASQHPNYTLALFDIVAQPVHDEKIRHTASFNFIHQLKVTLFKN
;
A
#
# COMPACT_ATOMS: atom_id res chain seq x y z
N MET A 1 11.07 19.12 -18.23
CA MET A 1 10.23 18.06 -18.83
C MET A 1 11.06 16.78 -18.80
N SER A 2 10.90 15.94 -17.78
CA SER A 2 11.61 14.65 -17.72
C SER A 2 10.64 13.55 -18.09
N ILE A 3 11.04 12.77 -19.09
CA ILE A 3 10.29 11.65 -19.63
C ILE A 3 10.71 10.42 -18.80
N SER A 4 9.80 9.89 -17.98
CA SER A 4 10.04 8.62 -17.28
C SER A 4 9.79 7.47 -18.26
N THR A 5 10.87 6.82 -18.68
CA THR A 5 10.82 5.58 -19.45
C THR A 5 10.40 4.45 -18.52
N VAL A 6 9.22 3.88 -18.75
CA VAL A 6 8.78 2.65 -18.06
C VAL A 6 9.37 1.47 -18.82
N LEU A 7 10.31 0.75 -18.20
CA LEU A 7 10.79 -0.53 -18.73
C LEU A 7 9.76 -1.61 -18.39
N VAL A 8 8.95 -2.00 -19.37
CA VAL A 8 8.11 -3.19 -19.30
C VAL A 8 8.91 -4.37 -19.83
N SER A 9 9.37 -5.24 -18.94
CA SER A 9 9.94 -6.54 -19.33
C SER A 9 8.82 -7.57 -19.37
N VAL A 10 8.49 -8.07 -20.56
CA VAL A 10 7.61 -9.24 -20.73
C VAL A 10 8.44 -10.49 -20.47
N SER A 11 8.21 -11.13 -19.32
CA SER A 11 8.68 -12.50 -19.08
C SER A 11 7.57 -13.47 -19.46
N SER A 12 7.89 -14.40 -20.36
CA SER A 12 7.04 -15.49 -20.80
C SER A 12 6.76 -16.45 -19.63
N GLY A 13 5.79 -16.13 -18.79
CA GLY A 13 5.39 -16.99 -17.68
C GLY A 13 4.54 -16.27 -16.63
N GLY A 14 3.31 -15.90 -17.00
CA GLY A 14 2.13 -15.86 -16.12
C GLY A 14 2.21 -15.30 -14.69
N SER A 15 3.14 -14.40 -14.35
CA SER A 15 3.09 -13.69 -13.07
C SER A 15 3.61 -12.26 -13.22
N LEU A 16 2.71 -11.30 -13.08
CA LEU A 16 3.00 -9.86 -13.04
C LEU A 16 3.60 -9.54 -11.66
N LEU A 17 4.92 -9.65 -11.54
CA LEU A 17 5.63 -9.07 -10.40
C LEU A 17 5.74 -7.57 -10.64
N VAL A 18 4.82 -6.80 -10.05
CA VAL A 18 5.00 -5.36 -9.90
C VAL A 18 6.01 -5.17 -8.76
N SER A 19 7.27 -4.95 -9.12
CA SER A 19 8.26 -4.49 -8.15
C SER A 19 7.99 -3.01 -7.90
N SER A 20 7.30 -2.71 -6.80
CA SER A 20 7.21 -1.34 -6.29
C SER A 20 8.55 -0.99 -5.67
N GLU A 21 9.36 -0.21 -6.38
CA GLU A 21 10.63 0.30 -5.85
C GLU A 21 10.32 1.27 -4.69
N CYS A 22 10.54 0.78 -3.46
CA CYS A 22 10.45 1.55 -2.22
C CYS A 22 11.42 2.73 -2.31
N SER A 23 10.87 3.93 -2.49
CA SER A 23 11.65 5.17 -2.60
C SER A 23 12.11 5.61 -1.21
N THR A 24 13.38 5.33 -0.91
CA THR A 24 14.08 5.85 0.27
C THR A 24 14.22 7.37 0.19
N SER A 25 13.30 8.12 0.82
CA SER A 25 13.48 9.54 1.11
C SER A 25 13.21 9.80 2.59
N ASN A 26 14.29 10.06 3.30
CA ASN A 26 14.39 10.48 4.68
C ASN A 26 13.52 11.74 4.91
N ASN A 27 12.43 11.54 5.66
CA ASN A 27 11.24 12.40 5.85
C ASN A 27 10.10 12.07 4.86
N LEU A 28 9.47 10.90 5.07
CA LEU A 28 8.46 10.32 4.18
C LEU A 28 7.14 11.11 4.26
N GLU A 29 7.05 12.17 3.47
CA GLU A 29 5.79 12.80 3.10
C GLU A 29 5.11 11.86 2.08
N TRP A 30 4.09 11.13 2.54
CA TRP A 30 3.31 10.23 1.69
C TRP A 30 2.66 11.02 0.56
N ASN A 31 3.14 10.81 -0.67
CA ASN A 31 2.63 11.54 -1.82
C ASN A 31 1.41 10.82 -2.43
N VAL A 32 0.69 11.49 -3.34
CA VAL A 32 -0.53 10.95 -3.99
C VAL A 32 -0.29 9.58 -4.67
N LYS A 33 0.89 9.36 -5.25
CA LYS A 33 1.24 8.07 -5.86
C LYS A 33 1.46 6.99 -4.82
N ASP A 34 2.11 7.32 -3.70
CA ASP A 34 2.34 6.38 -2.61
C ASP A 34 1.02 5.95 -1.99
N LEU A 35 0.10 6.90 -1.77
CA LEU A 35 -1.25 6.62 -1.27
C LEU A 35 -2.06 5.76 -2.25
N HIS A 36 -1.91 6.00 -3.55
CA HIS A 36 -2.58 5.20 -4.57
C HIS A 36 -2.04 3.76 -4.59
N SER A 37 -0.71 3.57 -4.57
CA SER A 37 -0.09 2.24 -4.48
C SER A 37 -0.49 1.52 -3.19
N LEU A 38 -0.48 2.22 -2.06
CA LEU A 38 -0.93 1.69 -0.78
C LEU A 38 -2.41 1.26 -0.84
N GLY A 39 -3.26 2.04 -1.51
CA GLY A 39 -4.66 1.69 -1.75
C GLY A 39 -4.84 0.40 -2.56
N LEU A 40 -4.00 0.17 -3.56
CA LEU A 40 -4.01 -1.07 -4.34
C LEU A 40 -3.53 -2.27 -3.52
N ASP A 41 -2.49 -2.11 -2.72
CA ASP A 41 -1.99 -3.18 -1.83
C ASP A 41 -3.04 -3.56 -0.78
N LEU A 42 -3.71 -2.56 -0.21
CA LEU A 42 -4.86 -2.75 0.68
C LEU A 42 -5.96 -3.56 -0.01
N LEU A 43 -6.33 -3.23 -1.24
CA LEU A 43 -7.32 -3.98 -2.00
C LEU A 43 -6.85 -5.42 -2.28
N GLY A 44 -5.55 -5.61 -2.53
CA GLY A 44 -4.92 -6.91 -2.74
C GLY A 44 -5.06 -7.87 -1.55
N THR A 45 -5.22 -7.37 -0.32
CA THR A 45 -5.48 -8.22 0.86
C THR A 45 -6.79 -9.00 0.76
N LEU A 46 -7.72 -8.55 -0.09
CA LEU A 46 -8.99 -9.22 -0.37
C LEU A 46 -8.88 -10.27 -1.49
N SER A 47 -7.69 -10.47 -2.07
CA SER A 47 -7.47 -11.44 -3.15
C SER A 47 -7.73 -12.87 -2.67
N GLN A 48 -8.47 -13.63 -3.47
CA GLN A 48 -8.71 -15.06 -3.23
C GLN A 48 -7.44 -15.90 -3.41
N GLU A 49 -6.47 -15.39 -4.17
CA GLU A 49 -5.19 -16.08 -4.41
C GLU A 49 -4.24 -15.87 -3.23
N PRO A 50 -3.83 -16.93 -2.51
CA PRO A 50 -3.05 -16.82 -1.27
C PRO A 50 -1.62 -16.31 -1.48
N GLU A 51 -1.00 -16.54 -2.64
CA GLU A 51 0.34 -16.02 -2.95
C GLU A 51 0.31 -14.51 -3.19
N SER A 52 -0.68 -14.02 -3.96
CA SER A 52 -0.90 -12.59 -4.20
C SER A 52 -1.16 -11.85 -2.89
N ARG A 53 -1.94 -12.44 -1.98
CA ARG A 53 -2.23 -11.88 -0.66
C ARG A 53 -0.99 -11.77 0.21
N ARG A 54 -0.16 -12.82 0.27
CA ARG A 54 1.10 -12.81 1.04
C ARG A 54 2.07 -11.75 0.55
N GLN A 55 2.15 -11.55 -0.77
CA GLN A 55 3.02 -10.52 -1.34
C GLN A 55 2.60 -9.12 -0.91
N VAL A 56 1.31 -8.78 -1.00
CA VAL A 56 0.83 -7.46 -0.57
C VAL A 56 0.84 -7.31 0.96
N GLU A 57 0.61 -8.38 1.73
CA GLU A 57 0.74 -8.36 3.19
C GLU A 57 2.18 -8.07 3.62
N ALA A 58 3.18 -8.61 2.92
CA ALA A 58 4.58 -8.30 3.16
C ALA A 58 4.87 -6.82 2.87
N SER A 59 4.40 -6.29 1.74
CA SER A 59 4.52 -4.86 1.40
C SER A 59 3.84 -3.96 2.43
N LEU A 60 2.63 -4.30 2.89
CA LEU A 60 1.91 -3.54 3.91
C LEU A 60 2.58 -3.61 5.29
N SER A 61 3.18 -4.77 5.61
CA SER A 61 3.95 -4.94 6.84
C SER A 61 5.19 -4.04 6.83
N GLU A 62 5.93 -3.99 5.73
CA GLU A 62 7.06 -3.08 5.55
C GLU A 62 6.59 -1.62 5.61
N ALA A 63 5.51 -1.28 4.89
CA ALA A 63 4.91 0.05 4.89
C ALA A 63 4.51 0.52 6.29
N SER A 64 4.04 -0.40 7.14
CA SER A 64 3.67 -0.11 8.53
C SER A 64 4.85 0.26 9.44
N GLN A 65 6.08 -0.07 9.04
CA GLN A 65 7.29 0.35 9.75
C GLN A 65 7.67 1.81 9.44
N HIS A 66 7.08 2.42 8.41
CA HIS A 66 7.37 3.80 8.05
C HIS A 66 6.62 4.80 8.96
N PRO A 67 7.23 5.95 9.25
CA PRO A 67 6.56 7.01 9.98
C PRO A 67 5.31 7.49 9.22
N ASN A 68 4.32 7.96 9.97
CA ASN A 68 3.07 8.50 9.44
C ASN A 68 2.22 7.48 8.65
N TYR A 69 2.51 6.19 8.70
CA TYR A 69 1.69 5.16 8.04
C TYR A 69 0.20 5.23 8.44
N THR A 70 -0.08 5.42 9.72
CA THR A 70 -1.45 5.60 10.24
C THR A 70 -2.11 6.86 9.68
N LEU A 71 -1.35 7.93 9.42
CA LEU A 71 -1.86 9.14 8.78
C LEU A 71 -2.14 8.90 7.29
N ALA A 72 -1.28 8.16 6.59
CA ALA A 72 -1.51 7.77 5.20
C ALA A 72 -2.79 6.94 5.03
N LEU A 73 -3.05 6.00 5.95
CA LEU A 73 -4.31 5.25 5.98
C LEU A 73 -5.50 6.19 6.23
N PHE A 74 -5.37 7.15 7.14
CA PHE A 74 -6.41 8.15 7.39
C PHE A 74 -6.69 9.02 6.16
N ASP A 75 -5.66 9.45 5.44
CA ASP A 75 -5.80 10.25 4.22
C ASP A 75 -6.55 9.48 3.13
N ILE A 76 -6.25 8.18 2.96
CA ILE A 76 -7.00 7.31 2.03
C ILE A 76 -8.47 7.23 2.43
N VAL A 77 -8.77 7.05 3.72
CA VAL A 77 -10.16 6.97 4.23
C VAL A 77 -10.91 8.28 4.05
N ALA A 78 -10.25 9.42 4.30
CA ALA A 78 -10.86 10.74 4.27
C ALA A 78 -11.07 11.25 2.84
N GLN A 79 -10.22 10.86 1.89
CA GLN A 79 -10.26 11.38 0.53
C GLN A 79 -11.24 10.60 -0.36
N PRO A 80 -12.30 11.25 -0.89
CA PRO A 80 -13.33 10.58 -1.68
C PRO A 80 -12.88 10.17 -3.09
N VAL A 81 -11.67 10.58 -3.50
CA VAL A 81 -11.05 10.19 -4.77
C VAL A 81 -10.73 8.69 -4.84
N HIS A 82 -10.55 8.05 -3.68
CA HIS A 82 -10.31 6.61 -3.59
C HIS A 82 -11.63 5.85 -3.65
N ASP A 83 -11.61 4.70 -4.32
CA ASP A 83 -12.74 3.78 -4.42
C ASP A 83 -13.25 3.37 -3.02
N GLU A 84 -14.56 3.18 -2.89
CA GLU A 84 -15.20 2.83 -1.62
C GLU A 84 -14.57 1.59 -0.98
N LYS A 85 -14.22 0.57 -1.78
CA LYS A 85 -13.58 -0.65 -1.27
C LYS A 85 -12.20 -0.37 -0.70
N ILE A 86 -11.42 0.48 -1.36
CA ILE A 86 -10.10 0.90 -0.88
C ILE A 86 -10.25 1.63 0.45
N ARG A 87 -11.17 2.58 0.55
CA ARG A 87 -11.43 3.32 1.80
C ARG A 87 -11.91 2.40 2.93
N HIS A 88 -12.74 1.41 2.61
CA HIS A 88 -13.23 0.44 3.58
C HIS A 88 -12.10 -0.44 4.12
N THR A 89 -11.25 -0.98 3.24
CA THR A 89 -10.10 -1.80 3.63
C THR A 89 -9.03 -0.98 4.36
N ALA A 90 -8.83 0.28 3.97
CA ALA A 90 -7.96 1.22 4.68
C ALA A 90 -8.47 1.48 6.10
N SER A 91 -9.77 1.64 6.29
CA SER A 91 -10.39 1.83 7.61
C SER A 91 -10.16 0.63 8.54
N PHE A 92 -10.32 -0.58 8.02
CA PHE A 92 -10.01 -1.80 8.78
C PHE A 92 -8.54 -1.88 9.17
N ASN A 93 -7.63 -1.60 8.24
CA ASN A 93 -6.20 -1.57 8.50
C ASN A 93 -5.84 -0.50 9.52
N PHE A 94 -6.44 0.69 9.44
CA PHE A 94 -6.23 1.77 10.39
C PHE A 94 -6.61 1.36 11.82
N ILE A 95 -7.79 0.77 12.00
CA ILE A 95 -8.24 0.26 13.30
C ILE A 95 -7.32 -0.86 13.80
N HIS A 96 -6.90 -1.76 12.91
CA HIS A 96 -5.97 -2.83 13.26
C HIS A 96 -4.62 -2.27 13.74
N GLN A 97 -4.07 -1.28 13.04
CA GLN A 97 -2.82 -0.63 13.41
C GLN A 97 -2.94 0.13 14.74
N LEU A 98 -4.04 0.83 14.98
CA LEU A 98 -4.29 1.43 16.29
C LEU A 98 -4.33 0.38 17.41
N LYS A 99 -4.96 -0.77 17.15
CA LYS A 99 -4.99 -1.88 18.12
C LYS A 99 -3.58 -2.41 18.41
N VAL A 100 -2.82 -2.68 17.36
CA VAL A 100 -1.45 -3.22 17.50
C VAL A 100 -0.52 -2.22 18.17
N THR A 101 -0.65 -0.92 17.87
CA THR A 101 0.25 0.11 18.41
C THR A 101 -0.14 0.53 19.83
N LEU A 102 -1.43 0.64 20.14
CA LEU A 102 -1.89 1.14 21.45
C LEU A 102 -2.06 0.06 22.52
N PHE A 103 -2.21 -1.22 22.14
CA PHE A 103 -2.47 -2.31 23.08
C PHE A 103 -1.33 -3.33 23.18
N LYS A 104 -0.13 -3.01 22.68
CA LYS A 104 1.10 -3.75 23.01
C LYS A 104 1.50 -3.42 24.45
N ASN A 105 1.06 -4.26 25.39
CA ASN A 105 1.44 -4.23 26.80
C ASN A 105 1.98 -5.59 27.22
#